data_AF-A0AAQ4CU55-F1
#
_entry.id   AF-A0AAQ4CU55-F1
#
_cell.length_a   1.000
_cell.length_b   1.000
_cell.length_c   1.000
_cell.angle_alpha   90.00
_cell.angle_beta   90.00
_cell.angle_gamma   90.00
#
_symmetry.space_group_name_H-M   'P 1'
#
loop_
_entity.id
_entity.type
_entity.pdbx_description
1 polymer ?
#
loop_
_entity_poly.entity_id
_entity_poly.type
_entity_poly.pdbx_seq_one_letter_code
_entity_poly.pdbx_strand_id
1 'polypeptide(L)'
;MIKLDDLDILVLENFVLYLHLTSYKFSKITGVPSATAWRVFNRLAELGLIKRDERGFSITARGVVIAYLYTKKENIRRNSLSTLKKMWKYDGDEIDLKHFLEDLCKILKSLNLSPFIICFNQPITIATMLYNRINELSEQTKRVIANIFLNFFPSVDLNNGCKVIISFDKNGNPYALAADCKKEGIKLNYYCPELIKFLGKESNVLLQRIR
;
A
#
# COMPACT_ATOMS: atom_id res chain seq x y z
N MET A 1 24.35 4.81 2.59
CA MET A 1 23.17 3.98 2.92
C MET A 1 22.50 4.59 4.15
N ILE A 2 21.23 5.01 4.06
CA ILE A 2 20.53 5.59 5.22
C ILE A 2 20.35 4.47 6.27
N LYS A 3 20.80 4.73 7.50
CA LYS A 3 20.69 3.81 8.63
C LYS A 3 19.98 4.54 9.76
N LEU A 4 18.89 3.96 10.25
CA LEU A 4 18.20 4.44 11.44
C LEU A 4 18.93 3.95 12.67
N ASP A 5 19.10 4.83 13.66
CA ASP A 5 19.56 4.46 14.99
C ASP A 5 18.39 3.97 15.87
N ASP A 6 18.68 3.46 17.07
CA ASP A 6 17.64 2.95 17.97
C ASP A 6 16.66 4.04 18.42
N LEU A 7 17.12 5.30 18.48
CA LEU A 7 16.27 6.44 18.84
C LEU A 7 15.31 6.79 17.70
N ASP A 8 15.75 6.75 16.44
CA ASP A 8 14.89 6.91 15.28
C ASP A 8 13.76 5.86 15.29
N ILE A 9 14.11 4.61 15.53
CA ILE A 9 13.14 3.51 15.60
C ILE A 9 12.16 3.76 16.75
N LEU A 10 12.65 4.11 17.95
CA LEU A 10 11.80 4.44 19.10
C LEU A 10 10.82 5.59 18.78
N VAL A 11 11.29 6.63 18.08
CA VAL A 11 10.45 7.75 17.66
C VAL A 11 9.34 7.27 16.72
N LEU A 12 9.69 6.52 15.67
CA LEU A 12 8.72 5.99 14.71
C LEU A 12 7.70 5.06 15.37
N GLU A 13 8.14 4.20 16.30
CA GLU A 13 7.24 3.32 17.07
C GLU A 13 6.21 4.13 17.87
N ASN A 14 6.62 5.22 18.52
CA ASN A 14 5.69 6.09 19.24
C ASN A 14 4.74 6.83 18.30
N PHE A 15 5.22 7.25 17.13
CA PHE A 15 4.39 7.84 16.10
C PHE A 15 3.35 6.88 15.52
N VAL A 16 3.64 5.57 15.43
CA VAL A 16 2.63 4.55 15.09
C VAL A 16 1.53 4.47 16.15
N LEU A 17 1.87 4.62 17.44
CA LEU A 17 0.89 4.53 18.53
C LEU A 17 0.02 5.78 18.68
N TYR A 18 0.61 6.96 18.55
CA TYR A 18 -0.08 8.23 18.85
C TYR A 18 -0.49 9.01 17.60
N LEU A 19 0.03 8.66 16.42
CA LEU A 19 -0.16 9.30 15.10
C LEU A 19 0.30 10.76 14.99
N HIS A 20 0.15 11.53 16.06
CA HIS A 20 0.57 12.92 16.22
C HIS A 20 1.29 13.11 17.57
N LEU A 21 2.44 13.79 17.54
CA LEU A 21 3.23 14.09 18.73
C LEU A 21 3.91 15.46 18.64
N THR A 22 4.04 16.11 19.79
CA THR A 22 5.03 17.17 20.00
C THR A 22 6.29 16.58 20.61
N SER A 23 7.43 17.25 20.44
CA SER A 23 8.67 16.85 21.12
C SER A 23 8.52 16.85 22.64
N TYR A 24 7.72 17.77 23.19
CA TYR A 24 7.39 17.83 24.61
C TYR A 24 6.60 16.60 25.08
N LYS A 25 5.53 16.23 24.37
CA LYS A 25 4.73 15.05 24.72
C LYS A 25 5.56 13.77 24.61
N PHE A 26 6.33 13.62 23.53
CA PHE A 26 7.25 12.49 23.37
C PHE A 26 8.28 12.41 24.50
N SER A 27 8.83 13.55 24.91
CA SER A 27 9.76 13.65 26.04
C SER A 27 9.14 13.16 27.34
N LYS A 28 7.88 13.53 27.62
CA LYS A 28 7.15 13.06 28.81
C LYS A 28 6.86 11.56 28.78
N ILE A 29 6.66 10.97 27.60
CA ILE A 29 6.36 9.54 27.45
C ILE A 29 7.63 8.68 27.58
N THR A 30 8.75 9.15 27.03
CA THR A 30 9.96 8.32 26.84
C THR A 30 11.14 8.69 27.74
N GLY A 31 11.10 9.86 28.37
CA GLY A 31 12.24 10.42 29.12
C GLY A 31 13.33 11.05 28.23
N VAL A 32 13.22 10.95 26.90
CA VAL A 32 14.18 11.59 25.98
C VAL A 32 14.06 13.12 26.11
N PRO A 33 15.15 13.89 26.21
CA PRO A 33 15.08 15.35 26.29
C PRO A 33 14.34 15.97 25.10
N SER A 34 13.44 16.93 25.35
CA SER A 34 12.62 17.57 24.31
C SER A 34 13.45 18.17 23.16
N ALA A 35 14.60 18.78 23.47
CA ALA A 35 15.50 19.32 22.45
C ALA A 35 16.08 18.22 21.54
N THR A 36 16.44 17.07 22.11
CA THR A 36 16.92 15.90 21.36
C THR A 36 15.80 15.33 20.50
N ALA A 37 14.61 15.15 21.06
CA ALA A 37 13.44 14.69 20.32
C ALA A 37 13.12 15.62 19.13
N TRP A 38 13.17 16.94 19.32
CA TRP A 38 12.95 17.92 18.27
C TRP A 38 13.96 17.77 17.12
N ARG A 39 15.25 17.57 17.42
CA ARG A 39 16.28 17.34 16.39
C ARG A 39 16.00 16.06 15.59
N VAL A 40 15.67 14.97 16.27
CA VAL A 40 15.33 13.70 15.61
C VAL A 40 14.06 13.85 14.77
N PHE A 41 13.04 14.53 15.28
CA PHE A 41 11.79 14.77 14.54
C PHE A 41 12.07 15.55 13.24
N ASN A 42 12.86 16.62 13.27
CA ASN A 42 13.21 17.35 12.05
C ASN A 42 13.99 16.48 11.06
N ARG A 43 14.97 15.69 11.51
CA ARG A 43 15.69 14.75 10.66
C ARG A 43 14.75 13.73 10.00
N LEU A 44 13.84 13.14 10.77
CA LEU A 44 12.86 12.19 10.23
C LEU A 44 11.83 12.87 9.31
N ALA A 45 11.57 14.17 9.50
CA ALA A 45 10.72 14.96 8.63
C ALA A 45 11.41 15.24 7.27
N GLU A 46 12.71 15.53 7.27
CA GLU A 46 13.52 15.67 6.05
C GLU A 46 13.56 14.37 5.24
N LEU A 47 13.55 13.22 5.92
CA LEU A 47 13.42 11.90 5.29
C LEU A 47 11.99 11.57 4.82
N GLY A 48 11.03 12.46 5.08
CA GLY A 48 9.61 12.28 4.76
C GLY A 48 8.95 11.13 5.52
N LEU A 49 9.50 10.71 6.67
CA LEU A 49 8.92 9.66 7.52
C LEU A 49 7.85 10.23 8.44
N ILE A 50 8.05 11.45 8.91
CA ILE A 50 7.03 12.26 9.58
C ILE A 50 6.85 13.56 8.81
N LYS A 51 5.79 14.32 9.12
CA LYS A 51 5.56 15.66 8.57
C LYS A 51 5.32 16.63 9.71
N ARG A 52 5.85 17.83 9.58
CA ARG A 52 5.58 18.92 10.52
C ARG A 52 4.22 19.53 10.21
N ASP A 53 3.46 19.81 11.26
CA ASP A 53 2.23 20.59 11.22
C ASP A 53 2.33 21.77 12.21
N GLU A 54 1.32 22.65 12.23
CA GLU A 54 1.32 23.83 13.10
C GLU A 54 1.45 23.50 14.59
N ARG A 55 0.99 22.31 15.00
CA ARG A 55 0.85 21.90 16.40
C ARG A 55 1.84 20.82 16.82
N GLY A 56 2.73 20.39 15.95
CA GLY A 56 3.67 19.29 16.20
C GLY A 56 4.05 18.56 14.92
N PHE A 57 4.02 17.23 14.98
CA PHE A 57 4.37 16.35 13.88
C PHE A 57 3.38 15.21 13.78
N SER A 58 3.22 14.69 12.57
CA SER A 58 2.37 13.54 12.26
C SER A 58 3.17 12.48 11.50
N ILE A 59 2.89 11.20 11.71
CA ILE A 59 3.50 10.13 10.91
C ILE A 59 2.97 10.14 9.47
N THR A 60 3.82 9.78 8.51
CA THR A 60 3.42 9.53 7.11
C THR A 60 3.25 8.02 6.87
N ALA A 61 2.59 7.62 5.78
CA ALA A 61 2.51 6.20 5.44
C ALA A 61 3.90 5.59 5.21
N ARG A 62 4.83 6.39 4.64
CA ARG A 62 6.25 6.04 4.56
C ARG A 62 6.87 5.77 5.93
N GLY A 63 6.63 6.63 6.90
CA GLY A 63 7.07 6.42 8.29
C GLY A 63 6.52 5.13 8.89
N VAL A 64 5.24 4.82 8.65
CA VAL A 64 4.61 3.60 9.16
C VAL A 64 5.22 2.34 8.52
N VAL A 65 5.45 2.32 7.21
CA VAL A 65 6.11 1.18 6.55
C VAL A 65 7.53 0.98 7.09
N ILE A 66 8.30 2.07 7.24
CA ILE A 66 9.66 1.98 7.78
C ILE A 66 9.63 1.51 9.25
N ALA A 67 8.70 1.99 10.07
CA ALA A 67 8.51 1.51 11.44
C ALA A 67 8.24 0.00 11.46
N TYR A 68 7.33 -0.48 10.60
CA TYR A 68 6.98 -1.91 10.48
C TYR A 68 8.20 -2.78 10.12
N LEU A 69 9.01 -2.33 9.15
CA LEU A 69 10.15 -3.10 8.64
C LEU A 69 11.30 -3.20 9.66
N TYR A 70 11.52 -2.16 10.47
CA TYR A 70 12.67 -2.07 11.38
C TYR A 70 12.34 -2.41 12.84
N THR A 71 11.08 -2.31 13.26
CA THR A 71 10.71 -2.69 14.64
C THR A 71 10.80 -4.20 14.87
N LYS A 72 11.14 -4.56 16.11
CA LYS A 72 11.06 -5.94 16.63
C LYS A 72 9.76 -6.17 17.43
N LYS A 73 8.97 -5.13 17.69
CA LYS A 73 7.77 -5.19 18.56
C LYS A 73 6.53 -5.55 17.75
N GLU A 74 5.94 -6.71 18.04
CA GLU A 74 4.77 -7.20 17.30
C GLU A 74 3.54 -6.29 17.45
N ASN A 75 3.35 -5.66 18.61
CA ASN A 75 2.28 -4.68 18.79
C ASN A 75 2.43 -3.48 17.83
N ILE A 76 3.66 -3.01 17.60
CA ILE A 76 3.90 -1.92 16.65
C ILE A 76 3.63 -2.40 15.23
N ARG A 77 4.04 -3.62 14.86
CA ARG A 77 3.73 -4.20 13.55
C ARG A 77 2.23 -4.25 13.30
N ARG A 78 1.45 -4.75 14.27
CA ARG A 78 -0.01 -4.80 14.18
C ARG A 78 -0.63 -3.41 14.01
N ASN A 79 -0.25 -2.44 14.86
CA ASN A 79 -0.74 -1.07 14.75
C ASN A 79 -0.33 -0.39 13.43
N SER A 80 0.84 -0.75 12.90
CA SER A 80 1.30 -0.25 11.59
C SER A 80 0.40 -0.74 10.46
N LEU A 81 0.01 -2.02 10.46
CA LEU A 81 -0.92 -2.57 9.46
C LEU A 81 -2.27 -1.84 9.51
N SER A 82 -2.85 -1.69 10.69
CA SER A 82 -4.12 -0.97 10.87
C SER A 82 -4.04 0.50 10.45
N THR A 83 -2.93 1.16 10.77
CA THR A 83 -2.68 2.54 10.38
C THR A 83 -2.51 2.68 8.87
N LEU A 84 -1.73 1.79 8.24
CA LEU A 84 -1.56 1.78 6.79
C LEU A 84 -2.87 1.52 6.07
N LYS A 85 -3.69 0.59 6.56
CA LYS A 85 -5.02 0.32 6.01
C LYS A 85 -5.84 1.61 5.89
N LYS A 86 -5.86 2.43 6.95
CA LYS A 86 -6.54 3.74 6.97
C LYS A 86 -5.87 4.77 6.04
N MET A 87 -4.54 4.90 6.12
CA MET A 87 -3.81 5.91 5.34
C MET A 87 -3.85 5.66 3.83
N TRP A 88 -3.83 4.38 3.43
CA TRP A 88 -3.93 3.96 2.03
C TRP A 88 -5.35 3.77 1.55
N LYS A 89 -6.36 3.91 2.43
CA LYS A 89 -7.77 3.59 2.13
C LYS A 89 -7.89 2.19 1.51
N TYR A 90 -7.17 1.25 2.10
CA TYR A 90 -7.19 -0.14 1.69
C TYR A 90 -8.35 -0.83 2.40
N ASP A 91 -9.24 -1.48 1.67
CA ASP A 91 -10.47 -2.04 2.25
C ASP A 91 -10.32 -3.52 2.63
N GLY A 92 -9.31 -4.22 2.10
CA GLY A 92 -9.07 -5.64 2.37
C GLY A 92 -8.42 -5.94 3.72
N ASP A 93 -8.07 -7.20 3.97
CA ASP A 93 -7.66 -7.66 5.29
C ASP A 93 -6.23 -7.27 5.69
N GLU A 94 -6.00 -7.00 6.98
CA GLU A 94 -4.67 -6.69 7.52
C GLU A 94 -3.69 -7.87 7.36
N ILE A 95 -4.20 -9.11 7.32
CA ILE A 95 -3.39 -10.31 7.06
C ILE A 95 -2.83 -10.29 5.63
N ASP A 96 -3.64 -9.90 4.65
CA ASP A 96 -3.17 -9.77 3.27
C ASP A 96 -2.14 -8.64 3.16
N LEU A 97 -2.37 -7.51 3.85
CA LEU A 97 -1.43 -6.40 3.92
C LEU A 97 -0.09 -6.78 4.58
N LYS A 98 -0.11 -7.66 5.59
CA LYS A 98 1.09 -8.22 6.20
C LYS A 98 1.93 -8.97 5.17
N HIS A 99 1.32 -9.90 4.42
CA HIS A 99 2.02 -10.66 3.39
C HIS A 99 2.57 -9.75 2.29
N PHE A 100 1.82 -8.71 1.93
CA PHE A 100 2.27 -7.70 0.97
C PHE A 100 3.56 -6.98 1.43
N LEU A 101 3.66 -6.58 2.71
CA LEU A 101 4.88 -5.97 3.25
C LEU A 101 6.03 -6.98 3.39
N GLU A 102 5.74 -8.24 3.70
CA GLU A 102 6.75 -9.31 3.78
C GLU A 102 7.33 -9.64 2.40
N ASP A 103 6.50 -9.78 1.37
CA ASP A 103 6.94 -10.02 0.00
C ASP A 103 7.72 -8.80 -0.55
N LEU A 104 7.27 -7.59 -0.25
CA LEU A 104 8.04 -6.36 -0.51
C LEU A 104 9.44 -6.42 0.11
N CYS A 105 9.54 -6.83 1.37
CA CYS A 105 10.82 -6.94 2.07
C CYS A 105 11.74 -7.99 1.43
N LYS A 106 11.19 -9.13 1.01
CA LYS A 106 11.95 -10.17 0.28
C LYS A 106 12.49 -9.63 -1.05
N ILE A 107 11.67 -8.95 -1.83
CA ILE A 107 12.05 -8.38 -3.14
C ILE A 107 13.09 -7.27 -2.98
N LEU A 108 12.92 -6.38 -1.98
CA LEU A 108 13.91 -5.34 -1.69
C LEU A 108 15.29 -5.94 -1.36
N LYS A 109 15.31 -7.00 -0.55
CA LYS A 109 16.55 -7.71 -0.19
C LYS A 109 17.18 -8.39 -1.41
N SER A 110 16.39 -9.08 -2.24
CA SER A 110 16.94 -9.78 -3.42
C SER A 110 17.54 -8.81 -4.45
N LEU A 111 17.00 -7.59 -4.54
CA LEU A 111 17.51 -6.54 -5.42
C LEU A 111 18.56 -5.62 -4.77
N ASN A 112 18.92 -5.87 -3.51
CA ASN A 112 19.80 -4.99 -2.72
C ASN A 112 19.35 -3.52 -2.71
N LEU A 113 18.03 -3.30 -2.66
CA LEU A 113 17.42 -1.97 -2.65
C LEU A 113 17.07 -1.54 -1.23
N SER A 114 17.40 -0.29 -0.91
CA SER A 114 17.01 0.32 0.36
C SER A 114 15.52 0.70 0.32
N PRO A 115 14.71 0.41 1.37
CA PRO A 115 13.32 0.85 1.42
C PRO A 115 13.17 2.38 1.38
N PHE A 116 14.24 3.13 1.65
CA PHE A 116 14.24 4.59 1.60
C PHE A 116 14.18 5.19 0.18
N ILE A 117 14.29 4.38 -0.87
CA ILE A 117 14.13 4.89 -2.24
C ILE A 117 12.68 4.80 -2.74
N ILE A 118 11.80 4.10 -2.01
CA ILE A 118 10.42 3.86 -2.43
C ILE A 118 9.47 4.94 -1.90
N CYS A 119 8.55 5.40 -2.76
CA CYS A 119 7.46 6.29 -2.37
C CYS A 119 6.29 5.50 -1.77
N PHE A 120 6.32 5.27 -0.46
CA PHE A 120 5.27 4.56 0.28
C PHE A 120 4.01 5.39 0.57
N ASN A 121 4.02 6.69 0.27
CA ASN A 121 2.85 7.55 0.48
C ASN A 121 1.74 7.30 -0.54
N GLN A 122 2.08 6.70 -1.69
CA GLN A 122 1.15 6.35 -2.76
C GLN A 122 1.19 4.84 -2.96
N PRO A 123 0.22 4.06 -2.44
CA PRO A 123 0.26 2.60 -2.45
C PRO A 123 0.34 2.01 -3.86
N ILE A 124 -0.22 2.72 -4.86
CA ILE A 124 -0.14 2.34 -6.27
C ILE A 124 1.30 2.20 -6.79
N THR A 125 2.23 3.03 -6.30
CA THR A 125 3.65 2.97 -6.71
C THR A 125 4.28 1.65 -6.26
N ILE A 126 3.91 1.18 -5.07
CA ILE A 126 4.41 -0.09 -4.53
C ILE A 126 3.74 -1.25 -5.27
N ALA A 127 2.43 -1.18 -5.45
CA ALA A 127 1.65 -2.21 -6.13
C ALA A 127 2.15 -2.45 -7.57
N THR A 128 2.42 -1.37 -8.32
CA THR A 128 2.98 -1.45 -9.69
C THR A 128 4.40 -1.99 -9.71
N MET A 129 5.26 -1.59 -8.76
CA MET A 129 6.60 -2.16 -8.62
C MET A 129 6.55 -3.67 -8.39
N LEU A 130 5.69 -4.12 -7.47
CA LEU A 130 5.53 -5.55 -7.16
C LEU A 130 4.84 -6.32 -8.30
N TYR A 131 3.91 -5.69 -9.01
CA TYR A 131 3.22 -6.30 -10.15
C TYR A 131 4.20 -6.79 -11.23
N ASN A 132 5.33 -6.10 -11.44
CA ASN A 132 6.40 -6.54 -12.35
C ASN A 132 7.11 -7.84 -11.92
N ARG A 133 6.83 -8.33 -10.72
CA ARG A 133 7.37 -9.55 -10.11
C ARG A 133 6.24 -10.50 -9.67
N ILE A 134 5.05 -10.39 -10.28
CA ILE A 134 3.82 -11.08 -9.84
C ILE A 134 3.97 -12.59 -9.61
N ASN A 135 4.85 -13.27 -10.35
CA ASN A 135 5.09 -14.71 -10.23
C ASN A 135 5.82 -15.09 -8.92
N GLU A 136 6.49 -14.15 -8.28
CA GLU A 136 7.21 -14.34 -7.01
C GLU A 136 6.32 -14.02 -5.79
N LEU A 137 5.12 -13.51 -6.01
CA LEU A 137 4.23 -12.99 -4.96
C LEU A 137 3.24 -14.06 -4.47
N SER A 138 2.94 -13.99 -3.17
CA SER A 138 1.84 -14.76 -2.58
C SER A 138 0.47 -14.32 -3.12
N GLU A 139 -0.53 -15.20 -3.06
CA GLU A 139 -1.90 -14.87 -3.46
C GLU A 139 -2.51 -13.74 -2.62
N GLN A 140 -2.13 -13.66 -1.35
CA GLN A 140 -2.45 -12.56 -0.43
C GLN A 140 -1.96 -11.23 -1.00
N THR A 141 -0.69 -11.15 -1.40
CA THR A 141 -0.10 -9.96 -2.00
C THR A 141 -0.78 -9.59 -3.32
N LYS A 142 -1.12 -10.58 -4.16
CA LYS A 142 -1.87 -10.34 -5.41
C LYS A 142 -3.25 -9.73 -5.16
N ARG A 143 -3.95 -10.15 -4.10
CA ARG A 143 -5.23 -9.54 -3.67
C ARG A 143 -5.05 -8.09 -3.23
N VAL A 144 -3.99 -7.77 -2.48
CA VAL A 144 -3.68 -6.38 -2.10
C VAL A 144 -3.46 -5.51 -3.35
N ILE A 145 -2.66 -5.99 -4.30
CA ILE A 145 -2.40 -5.27 -5.57
C ILE A 145 -3.70 -5.05 -6.34
N ALA A 146 -4.53 -6.08 -6.49
CA ALA A 146 -5.81 -5.97 -7.18
C ALA A 146 -6.74 -4.95 -6.52
N ASN A 147 -6.84 -4.95 -5.19
CA ASN A 147 -7.64 -3.96 -4.45
C ASN A 147 -7.11 -2.53 -4.65
N ILE A 148 -5.78 -2.34 -4.55
CA ILE A 148 -5.16 -1.03 -4.81
C ILE A 148 -5.46 -0.55 -6.23
N PHE A 149 -5.40 -1.45 -7.23
CA PHE A 149 -5.73 -1.10 -8.62
C PHE A 149 -7.20 -0.72 -8.77
N LEU A 150 -8.14 -1.50 -8.21
CA LEU A 150 -9.58 -1.22 -8.26
C LEU A 150 -9.97 0.09 -7.56
N ASN A 151 -9.21 0.52 -6.56
CA ASN A 151 -9.43 1.79 -5.85
C ASN A 151 -8.78 2.98 -6.57
N PHE A 152 -7.78 2.74 -7.43
CA PHE A 152 -7.02 3.79 -8.10
C PHE A 152 -7.44 4.02 -9.55
N PHE A 153 -7.70 2.96 -10.31
CA PHE A 153 -8.03 3.03 -11.73
C PHE A 153 -9.54 2.95 -11.99
N PRO A 154 -10.02 3.51 -13.11
CA PRO A 154 -11.38 3.32 -13.58
C PRO A 154 -11.70 1.83 -13.77
N SER A 155 -12.89 1.44 -13.35
CA SER A 155 -13.39 0.07 -13.45
C SER A 155 -14.83 0.09 -13.96
N VAL A 156 -15.26 -1.05 -14.47
CA VAL A 156 -16.62 -1.27 -14.99
C VAL A 156 -17.30 -2.39 -14.21
N ASP A 157 -18.61 -2.28 -14.04
CA ASP A 157 -19.43 -3.32 -13.44
C ASP A 157 -19.96 -4.26 -14.53
N LEU A 158 -19.66 -5.54 -14.41
CA LEU A 158 -20.20 -6.59 -15.28
C LEU A 158 -21.61 -6.97 -14.82
N ASN A 159 -22.38 -7.60 -15.73
CA ASN A 159 -23.78 -8.01 -15.46
C ASN A 159 -23.95 -8.94 -14.25
N ASN A 160 -22.90 -9.67 -13.87
CA ASN A 160 -22.89 -10.56 -12.72
C ASN A 160 -22.54 -9.83 -11.40
N GLY A 161 -22.38 -8.51 -11.44
CA GLY A 161 -21.98 -7.67 -10.30
C GLY A 161 -20.49 -7.75 -9.95
N CYS A 162 -19.64 -8.26 -10.85
CA CYS A 162 -18.19 -8.15 -10.70
C CYS A 162 -17.72 -6.77 -11.15
N LYS A 163 -16.91 -6.11 -10.31
CA LYS A 163 -16.22 -4.87 -10.66
C LYS A 163 -14.85 -5.20 -11.24
N VAL A 164 -14.53 -4.74 -12.45
CA VAL A 164 -13.31 -5.15 -13.16
C VAL A 164 -12.57 -4.00 -13.83
N ILE A 165 -11.26 -4.11 -13.90
CA ILE A 165 -10.40 -3.30 -14.78
C ILE A 165 -10.05 -4.16 -15.99
N ILE A 166 -10.48 -3.74 -17.17
CA ILE A 166 -10.29 -4.51 -18.41
C ILE A 166 -8.90 -4.21 -19.00
N SER A 167 -8.21 -5.26 -19.44
CA SER A 167 -6.96 -5.21 -20.20
C SER A 167 -6.97 -6.28 -21.30
N PHE A 168 -5.95 -6.27 -22.16
CA PHE A 168 -5.80 -7.21 -23.28
C PHE A 168 -4.45 -7.89 -23.21
N ASP A 169 -4.43 -9.21 -23.42
CA ASP A 169 -3.19 -9.96 -23.49
C ASP A 169 -2.43 -9.69 -24.80
N LYS A 170 -1.25 -10.29 -24.96
CA LYS A 170 -0.43 -10.18 -26.17
C LYS A 170 -1.11 -10.69 -27.45
N ASN A 171 -2.18 -11.49 -27.33
CA ASN A 171 -2.95 -12.03 -28.43
C ASN A 171 -4.24 -11.23 -28.68
N GLY A 172 -4.47 -10.14 -27.92
CA GLY A 172 -5.71 -9.35 -28.00
C GLY A 172 -6.90 -9.98 -27.27
N ASN A 173 -6.70 -11.05 -26.48
CA ASN A 173 -7.79 -11.59 -25.65
C ASN A 173 -8.03 -10.69 -24.45
N PRO A 174 -9.29 -10.34 -24.16
CA PRO A 174 -9.60 -9.47 -23.05
C PRO A 174 -9.56 -10.24 -21.72
N TYR A 175 -9.00 -9.63 -20.69
CA TYR A 175 -8.93 -10.17 -19.34
C TYR A 175 -9.15 -9.06 -18.30
N ALA A 176 -9.47 -9.45 -17.07
CA ALA A 176 -9.54 -8.52 -15.95
C ALA A 176 -8.14 -8.36 -15.33
N LEU A 177 -7.53 -7.18 -15.48
CA LEU A 177 -6.29 -6.83 -14.80
C LEU A 177 -6.45 -6.98 -13.28
N ALA A 178 -7.53 -6.43 -12.75
CA ALA A 178 -8.01 -6.66 -11.40
C ALA A 178 -9.53 -6.84 -11.42
N ALA A 179 -10.03 -7.69 -10.54
CA ALA A 179 -11.45 -7.99 -10.41
C ALA A 179 -11.84 -8.12 -8.94
N ASP A 180 -13.02 -7.62 -8.58
CA ASP A 180 -13.71 -7.94 -7.34
C ASP A 180 -15.07 -8.56 -7.71
N CYS A 181 -15.19 -9.85 -7.43
CA CYS A 181 -16.33 -10.68 -7.81
C CYS A 181 -16.98 -11.29 -6.58
N LYS A 182 -18.32 -11.28 -6.52
CA LYS A 182 -19.08 -11.87 -5.41
C LYS A 182 -18.76 -13.34 -5.12
N LYS A 183 -18.48 -14.14 -6.16
CA LYS A 183 -18.21 -15.59 -6.03
C LYS A 183 -16.73 -15.91 -5.86
N GLU A 184 -15.89 -15.29 -6.68
CA GLU A 184 -14.45 -15.59 -6.75
C GLU A 184 -13.61 -14.74 -5.80
N GLY A 185 -14.20 -13.68 -5.22
CA GLY A 185 -13.50 -12.66 -4.46
C GLY A 185 -12.62 -11.77 -5.34
N ILE A 186 -11.58 -11.20 -4.72
CA ILE A 186 -10.62 -10.33 -5.38
C ILE A 186 -9.60 -11.17 -6.16
N LYS A 187 -9.38 -10.84 -7.43
CA LYS A 187 -8.43 -11.52 -8.33
C LYS A 187 -7.59 -10.51 -9.12
N LEU A 188 -6.38 -10.95 -9.50
CA LEU A 188 -5.43 -10.23 -10.35
C LEU A 188 -5.13 -11.07 -11.60
N ASN A 189 -5.07 -10.46 -12.78
CA ASN A 189 -4.89 -11.15 -14.07
C ASN A 189 -5.87 -12.31 -14.29
N TYR A 190 -7.17 -12.03 -14.17
CA TYR A 190 -8.23 -13.03 -14.20
C TYR A 190 -8.95 -13.07 -15.56
N TYR A 191 -9.08 -14.27 -16.13
CA TYR A 191 -9.87 -14.49 -17.34
C TYR A 191 -11.31 -14.85 -16.95
N CYS A 192 -12.25 -13.96 -17.26
CA CYS A 192 -13.66 -14.12 -16.93
C CYS A 192 -14.51 -14.25 -18.21
N PRO A 193 -15.31 -15.32 -18.38
CA PRO A 193 -16.17 -15.48 -19.57
C PRO A 193 -17.21 -14.36 -19.74
N GLU A 194 -17.66 -13.74 -18.64
CA GLU A 194 -18.63 -12.64 -18.69
C GLU A 194 -18.05 -11.36 -19.30
N LEU A 195 -16.73 -11.21 -19.27
CA LEU A 195 -16.04 -10.05 -19.82
C LEU A 195 -16.08 -10.05 -21.36
N ILE A 196 -16.00 -11.22 -21.99
CA ILE A 196 -16.18 -11.38 -23.44
C ILE A 196 -17.61 -11.01 -23.84
N LYS A 197 -18.61 -11.48 -23.08
CA LYS A 197 -20.03 -11.15 -23.34
C LYS A 197 -20.32 -9.66 -23.19
N PHE A 198 -19.71 -9.01 -22.20
CA PHE A 198 -19.85 -7.57 -21.97
C PHE A 198 -19.31 -6.76 -23.15
N LEU A 199 -18.07 -7.03 -23.57
CA LEU A 199 -17.44 -6.32 -24.69
C LEU A 199 -18.16 -6.56 -26.03
N GLY A 200 -18.68 -7.76 -26.26
CA GLY A 200 -19.48 -8.07 -27.45
C GLY A 200 -20.80 -7.27 -27.52
N LYS A 201 -21.44 -7.01 -26.37
CA LYS A 201 -22.64 -6.16 -26.32
C LYS A 201 -22.32 -4.69 -26.55
N GLU A 202 -21.30 -4.15 -25.88
CA GLU A 202 -20.85 -2.75 -26.05
C GLU A 202 -20.46 -2.45 -27.50
N SER A 203 -19.74 -3.38 -28.16
CA SER A 203 -19.37 -3.24 -29.57
C SER A 203 -20.61 -3.13 -30.47
N ASN A 204 -21.65 -3.92 -30.20
CA ASN A 204 -22.91 -3.85 -30.94
C ASN A 204 -23.67 -2.53 -30.69
N VAL A 205 -23.66 -2.01 -29.47
CA VAL A 205 -24.29 -0.72 -29.13
C VAL A 205 -23.58 0.44 -29.83
N LEU A 206 -22.24 0.43 -29.86
CA LEU A 206 -21.46 1.44 -30.59
C LEU A 206 -21.75 1.40 -32.09
N LEU A 207 -21.83 0.21 -32.69
CA LEU A 207 -22.19 0.05 -34.11
C LEU A 207 -23.61 0.51 -34.43
N GLN A 208 -24.56 0.37 -33.50
CA GLN A 208 -25.93 0.87 -33.66
C GLN A 208 -26.04 2.40 -33.55
N ARG A 209 -25.11 3.06 -32.84
CA ARG A 209 -25.10 4.54 -32.72
C ARG A 209 -24.43 5.25 -33.89
N ILE A 210 -23.67 4.53 -34.71
CA ILE A 210 -22.99 5.05 -35.91
C ILE A 210 -23.87 4.89 -37.17
N ARG A 211 -24.96 4.14 -37.08
CA ARG A 211 -26.00 4.03 -38.12
C ARG A 211 -27.12 5.03 -37.87
#